data_AF-A0A9W6QKC2-F1
#
_entry.id   AF-A0A9W6QKC2-F1
#
_cell.length_a   1.000
_cell.length_b   1.000
_cell.length_c   1.000
_cell.angle_alpha   90.00
_cell.angle_beta   90.00
_cell.angle_gamma   90.00
#
_symmetry.space_group_name_H-M   'P 1'
#
loop_
_entity.id
_entity.type
_entity.pdbx_description
1 polymer ?
#
loop_
_entity_poly.entity_id
_entity_poly.type
_entity_poly.pdbx_seq_one_letter_code
_entity_poly.pdbx_strand_id
1 'polypeptide(L)'
;MWVGKVALVAAVWLVASGAGAQARGLASTPVGGAGLTVDFYGALDLGAQGVAESTIGGAGHIDGDVNLKVAKGSSITYGSVFTGGRVLLLGGVRLAKGGDSVLISGMSVSMTSGVITAKVGGQAGVRVGEINSMAAVGAVKRAGSTVITLKLADGGISLDGDFAAAVNSELGTSLSTGTANGATLDIDVDLVRGHAPAADLLAVLGLDADLGLAELLALDVNTVVDLG
;
A
#
# COMPACT_ATOMS: atom_id res chain seq x y z
N MET A 1 31.91 -54.22 61.24
CA MET A 1 32.75 -54.54 60.06
C MET A 1 32.30 -53.63 58.94
N TRP A 2 33.18 -52.72 58.52
CA TRP A 2 32.98 -51.77 57.42
C TRP A 2 32.82 -52.48 56.08
N VAL A 3 31.89 -52.03 55.23
CA VAL A 3 32.15 -51.72 53.81
C VAL A 3 31.17 -50.63 53.38
N GLY A 4 31.69 -49.48 52.95
CA GLY A 4 30.90 -48.38 52.40
C GLY A 4 30.57 -48.54 50.92
N LYS A 5 29.73 -47.64 50.39
CA LYS A 5 29.85 -47.13 49.02
C LYS A 5 29.07 -45.82 48.86
N VAL A 6 29.68 -44.96 48.06
CA VAL A 6 29.41 -43.54 47.82
C VAL A 6 28.45 -43.35 46.65
N ALA A 7 27.58 -42.34 46.79
CA ALA A 7 26.90 -41.46 45.83
C ALA A 7 26.41 -41.96 44.45
N LEU A 8 25.16 -41.59 44.12
CA LEU A 8 24.91 -40.75 42.94
C LEU A 8 23.60 -39.97 43.12
N VAL A 9 23.70 -38.63 43.08
CA VAL A 9 22.57 -37.70 42.99
C VAL A 9 22.18 -37.60 41.51
N ALA A 10 20.92 -37.86 41.18
CA ALA A 10 20.34 -37.51 39.88
C ALA A 10 19.13 -36.61 40.11
N ALA A 11 19.36 -35.29 40.06
CA ALA A 11 18.30 -34.31 39.95
C ALA A 11 17.74 -34.36 38.52
N VAL A 12 16.55 -34.94 38.36
CA VAL A 12 15.78 -34.83 37.11
C VAL A 12 15.17 -33.43 37.08
N TRP A 13 15.78 -32.55 36.29
CA TRP A 13 15.14 -31.31 35.86
C TRP A 13 14.08 -31.67 34.81
N LEU A 14 12.82 -31.54 35.21
CA LEU A 14 11.70 -31.56 34.28
C LEU A 14 11.75 -30.26 33.46
N VAL A 15 12.34 -30.31 32.27
CA VAL A 15 12.22 -29.23 31.30
C VAL A 15 10.80 -29.28 30.75
N ALA A 16 9.93 -28.45 31.30
CA ALA A 16 8.68 -28.11 30.64
C ALA A 16 9.04 -27.48 29.30
N SER A 17 8.80 -28.20 28.21
CA SER A 17 8.85 -27.69 26.85
C SER A 17 7.68 -26.72 26.65
N GLY A 18 7.78 -25.55 27.26
CA GLY A 18 7.08 -24.36 26.83
C GLY A 18 7.77 -23.85 25.57
N ALA A 19 7.56 -24.55 24.44
CA ALA A 19 7.80 -23.96 23.14
C ALA A 19 6.80 -22.81 23.02
N GLY A 20 7.27 -21.62 23.38
CA GLY A 20 6.48 -20.41 23.35
C GLY A 20 5.88 -20.25 21.96
N ALA A 21 4.57 -20.08 21.92
CA ALA A 21 3.97 -19.30 20.87
C ALA A 21 4.69 -17.94 20.91
N GLN A 22 5.74 -17.77 20.09
CA GLN A 22 6.26 -16.46 19.79
C GLN A 22 5.04 -15.69 19.28
N ALA A 23 4.57 -14.73 20.06
CA ALA A 23 3.67 -13.71 19.55
C ALA A 23 4.39 -13.16 18.31
N ARG A 24 3.93 -13.54 17.12
CA ARG A 24 4.44 -12.99 15.87
C ARG A 24 4.13 -11.50 15.96
N GLY A 25 5.12 -10.71 16.36
CA GLY A 25 5.00 -9.27 16.42
C GLY A 25 4.63 -8.74 15.04
N LEU A 26 3.90 -7.63 15.01
CA LEU A 26 3.61 -6.95 13.76
C LEU A 26 4.93 -6.64 13.03
N ALA A 27 5.07 -7.11 11.80
CA ALA A 27 6.19 -6.81 10.93
C ALA A 27 5.83 -5.64 10.01
N SER A 28 6.84 -4.88 9.59
CA SER A 28 6.69 -3.80 8.60
C SER A 28 7.66 -4.03 7.46
N THR A 29 7.18 -3.89 6.23
CA THR A 29 8.00 -3.98 5.02
C THR A 29 7.87 -2.68 4.22
N PRO A 30 8.99 -2.07 3.79
CA PRO A 30 8.97 -0.94 2.86
C PRO A 30 8.34 -1.31 1.53
N VAL A 31 7.64 -0.37 0.90
CA VAL A 31 7.00 -0.59 -0.40
C VAL A 31 7.41 0.46 -1.42
N GLY A 32 7.36 0.09 -2.70
CA GLY A 32 7.68 0.94 -3.85
C GLY A 32 6.63 0.79 -4.96
N GLY A 33 7.01 1.08 -6.21
CA GLY A 33 6.18 0.77 -7.38
C GLY A 33 5.44 1.95 -8.00
N ALA A 34 4.45 1.62 -8.84
CA ALA A 34 3.72 2.56 -9.70
C ALA A 34 2.80 3.52 -8.93
N GLY A 35 2.32 3.12 -7.75
CA GLY A 35 1.53 3.96 -6.85
C GLY A 35 0.10 4.14 -7.33
N LEU A 36 -0.41 5.37 -7.22
CA LEU A 36 -1.80 5.71 -7.49
C LEU A 36 -1.96 6.26 -8.91
N THR A 37 -2.84 5.67 -9.71
CA THR A 37 -3.33 6.24 -10.96
C THR A 37 -4.78 6.69 -10.77
N VAL A 38 -5.14 7.89 -11.17
CA VAL A 38 -6.49 8.45 -10.96
C VAL A 38 -6.84 9.47 -12.05
N ASP A 39 -8.03 9.32 -12.63
CA ASP A 39 -8.64 10.31 -13.52
C ASP A 39 -9.32 11.41 -12.70
N PHE A 40 -8.55 12.40 -12.27
CA PHE A 40 -9.12 13.59 -11.62
C PHE A 40 -9.92 14.46 -12.59
N TYR A 41 -9.52 14.48 -13.87
CA TYR A 41 -10.16 15.29 -14.89
C TYR A 41 -11.62 14.91 -15.10
N GLY A 42 -11.89 13.62 -15.33
CA GLY A 42 -13.24 13.07 -15.45
C GLY A 42 -13.98 13.02 -14.12
N ALA A 43 -13.31 12.62 -13.02
CA ALA A 43 -13.97 12.45 -11.73
C ALA A 43 -14.47 13.75 -11.09
N LEU A 44 -13.86 14.90 -11.42
CA LEU A 44 -14.27 16.23 -10.96
C LEU A 44 -14.97 17.07 -12.04
N ASP A 45 -15.09 16.54 -13.26
CA ASP A 45 -15.57 17.27 -14.44
C ASP A 45 -14.84 18.63 -14.64
N LEU A 46 -13.49 18.57 -14.61
CA LEU A 46 -12.64 19.76 -14.69
C LEU A 46 -12.89 20.54 -15.99
N GLY A 47 -13.13 19.82 -17.09
CA GLY A 47 -13.37 20.39 -18.41
C GLY A 47 -14.60 21.30 -18.45
N ALA A 48 -15.73 20.88 -17.88
CA ALA A 48 -16.94 21.68 -17.84
C ALA A 48 -16.77 22.98 -17.04
N GLN A 49 -15.80 23.02 -16.11
CA GLN A 49 -15.51 24.17 -15.26
C GLN A 49 -14.38 25.07 -15.80
N GLY A 50 -13.79 24.71 -16.96
CA GLY A 50 -12.66 25.41 -17.55
C GLY A 50 -11.39 25.30 -16.70
N VAL A 51 -11.25 24.22 -15.93
CA VAL A 51 -10.09 23.95 -15.08
C VAL A 51 -9.09 23.10 -15.87
N ALA A 52 -7.85 23.56 -15.92
CA ALA A 52 -6.74 22.81 -16.47
C ALA A 52 -6.04 22.01 -15.37
N GLU A 53 -5.64 20.78 -15.71
CA GLU A 53 -4.87 19.90 -14.84
C GLU A 53 -3.42 19.80 -15.33
N SER A 54 -2.48 19.74 -14.38
CA SER A 54 -1.09 19.41 -14.66
C SER A 54 -0.44 18.69 -13.48
N THR A 55 0.51 17.81 -13.76
CA THR A 55 1.24 17.05 -12.73
C THR A 55 2.49 17.79 -12.28
N ILE A 56 2.89 17.61 -11.02
CA ILE A 56 4.09 18.22 -10.45
C ILE A 56 4.91 17.23 -9.62
N GLY A 57 6.18 17.56 -9.37
CA GLY A 57 6.96 16.95 -8.29
C GLY A 57 7.21 15.44 -8.43
N GLY A 58 7.30 14.92 -9.66
CA GLY A 58 7.53 13.49 -9.93
C GLY A 58 6.28 12.69 -10.30
N ALA A 59 5.10 13.31 -10.22
CA ALA A 59 3.88 12.80 -10.82
C ALA A 59 3.93 12.93 -12.36
N GLY A 60 3.27 12.02 -13.06
CA GLY A 60 3.17 12.00 -14.52
C GLY A 60 1.79 11.55 -14.98
N HIS A 61 1.64 11.26 -16.27
CA HIS A 61 0.41 10.71 -16.81
C HIS A 61 0.63 9.30 -17.37
N ILE A 62 -0.37 8.44 -17.20
CA ILE A 62 -0.50 7.14 -17.87
C ILE A 62 -1.87 7.12 -18.52
N ASP A 63 -1.92 6.97 -19.85
CA ASP A 63 -3.16 6.91 -20.62
C ASP A 63 -4.14 8.09 -20.40
N GLY A 64 -3.59 9.25 -20.00
CA GLY A 64 -4.37 10.46 -19.71
C GLY A 64 -4.67 10.68 -18.23
N ASP A 65 -4.49 9.66 -17.38
CA ASP A 65 -4.75 9.71 -15.96
C ASP A 65 -3.51 10.17 -15.18
N VAL A 66 -3.71 10.84 -14.05
CA VAL A 66 -2.63 11.25 -13.15
C VAL A 66 -2.03 10.02 -12.48
N ASN A 67 -0.74 9.79 -12.67
CA ASN A 67 0.04 8.77 -11.98
C ASN A 67 0.98 9.39 -10.94
N LEU A 68 0.84 8.93 -9.69
CA LEU A 68 1.61 9.31 -8.52
C LEU A 68 2.37 8.10 -8.00
N LYS A 69 3.68 8.08 -8.20
CA LYS A 69 4.53 6.94 -7.78
C LYS A 69 4.60 6.79 -6.27
N VAL A 70 4.88 5.58 -5.80
CA VAL A 70 5.14 5.35 -4.37
C VAL A 70 6.41 6.07 -3.95
N ALA A 71 6.30 6.93 -2.94
CA ALA A 71 7.40 7.68 -2.38
C ALA A 71 8.16 6.87 -1.31
N LYS A 72 9.42 7.23 -1.10
CA LYS A 72 10.26 6.67 -0.04
C LYS A 72 9.62 6.91 1.33
N GLY A 73 9.68 5.89 2.19
CA GLY A 73 9.07 5.92 3.53
C GLY A 73 7.68 5.30 3.59
N SER A 74 7.15 4.86 2.44
CA SER A 74 5.95 4.02 2.37
C SER A 74 6.22 2.64 2.96
N SER A 75 5.26 2.10 3.69
CA SER A 75 5.34 0.75 4.23
C SER A 75 3.96 0.12 4.44
N ILE A 76 3.95 -1.20 4.45
CA ILE A 76 2.82 -2.01 4.89
C ILE A 76 3.17 -2.70 6.21
N THR A 77 2.20 -2.82 7.09
CA THR A 77 2.29 -3.53 8.37
C THR A 77 1.42 -4.78 8.31
N TYR A 78 1.94 -5.88 8.81
CA TYR A 78 1.25 -7.17 8.75
C TYR A 78 1.58 -8.07 9.93
N GLY A 79 0.64 -8.96 10.25
CA GLY A 79 0.79 -10.05 11.21
C GLY A 79 0.52 -11.39 10.50
N SER A 80 -0.62 -12.01 10.80
CA SER A 80 -1.18 -13.11 9.99
C SER A 80 -1.93 -12.62 8.74
N VAL A 81 -2.27 -11.33 8.70
CA VAL A 81 -2.92 -10.61 7.60
C VAL A 81 -2.29 -9.23 7.47
N PHE A 82 -2.55 -8.51 6.38
CA PHE A 82 -2.27 -7.08 6.33
C PHE A 82 -3.11 -6.34 7.38
N THR A 83 -2.45 -5.56 8.25
CA THR A 83 -3.10 -4.86 9.36
C THR A 83 -3.04 -3.35 9.23
N GLY A 84 -2.21 -2.83 8.32
CA GLY A 84 -2.17 -1.41 8.02
C GLY A 84 -0.89 -0.98 7.31
N GLY A 85 -0.45 0.23 7.63
CA GLY A 85 0.65 0.90 6.95
C GLY A 85 0.19 2.17 6.25
N ARG A 86 1.12 2.78 5.53
CA ARG A 86 0.90 4.03 4.82
C ARG A 86 1.66 4.02 3.50
N VAL A 87 0.95 4.32 2.43
CA VAL A 87 1.56 4.56 1.11
C VAL A 87 1.66 6.07 0.94
N LEU A 88 2.88 6.58 0.87
CA LEU A 88 3.17 7.97 0.52
C LEU A 88 3.27 8.06 -0.99
N LEU A 89 2.73 9.12 -1.57
CA LEU A 89 2.70 9.33 -3.01
C LEU A 89 3.59 10.52 -3.39
N LEU A 90 4.41 10.32 -4.40
CA LEU A 90 5.37 11.30 -4.89
C LEU A 90 4.69 12.30 -5.82
N GLY A 91 4.93 13.58 -5.57
CA GLY A 91 4.46 14.66 -6.42
C GLY A 91 3.08 15.17 -6.04
N GLY A 92 2.31 15.54 -7.05
CA GLY A 92 1.01 16.16 -6.87
C GLY A 92 0.39 16.63 -8.17
N VAL A 93 -0.75 17.31 -8.03
CA VAL A 93 -1.55 17.85 -9.11
C VAL A 93 -1.71 19.35 -8.89
N ARG A 94 -1.52 20.14 -9.93
CA ARG A 94 -1.91 21.54 -9.97
C ARG A 94 -3.16 21.67 -10.83
N LEU A 95 -4.21 22.22 -10.24
CA LEU A 95 -5.42 22.62 -10.93
C LEU A 95 -5.39 24.13 -11.10
N ALA A 96 -5.72 24.62 -12.30
CA ALA A 96 -5.67 26.05 -12.62
C ALA A 96 -6.89 26.51 -13.41
N LYS A 97 -7.39 27.71 -13.09
CA LYS A 97 -8.49 28.35 -13.80
C LYS A 97 -8.21 29.85 -13.91
N GLY A 98 -8.08 30.34 -15.15
CA GLY A 98 -7.70 31.74 -15.37
C GLY A 98 -6.34 32.06 -14.73
N GLY A 99 -6.31 33.02 -13.81
CA GLY A 99 -5.10 33.39 -13.06
C GLY A 99 -4.89 32.62 -11.76
N ASP A 100 -5.88 31.84 -11.31
CA ASP A 100 -5.87 31.15 -10.02
C ASP A 100 -5.37 29.72 -10.17
N SER A 101 -4.71 29.21 -9.13
CA SER A 101 -4.23 27.82 -9.10
C SER A 101 -4.21 27.26 -7.69
N VAL A 102 -4.54 25.98 -7.57
CA VAL A 102 -4.46 25.22 -6.32
C VAL A 102 -3.53 24.03 -6.51
N LEU A 103 -2.71 23.78 -5.50
CA LEU A 103 -1.80 22.64 -5.49
C LEU A 103 -2.30 21.54 -4.56
N ILE A 104 -2.42 20.34 -5.09
CA ILE A 104 -2.74 19.12 -4.37
C ILE A 104 -1.45 18.32 -4.25
N SER A 105 -0.94 18.12 -3.04
CA SER A 105 0.39 17.52 -2.81
C SER A 105 0.47 16.74 -1.51
N GLY A 106 1.55 15.98 -1.33
CA GLY A 106 1.76 15.22 -0.09
C GLY A 106 0.67 14.17 0.12
N MET A 107 0.23 13.53 -0.96
CA MET A 107 -0.83 12.54 -0.90
C MET A 107 -0.36 11.31 -0.14
N SER A 108 -1.24 10.75 0.70
CA SER A 108 -0.98 9.50 1.38
C SER A 108 -2.24 8.65 1.51
N VAL A 109 -2.07 7.34 1.40
CA VAL A 109 -3.13 6.35 1.55
C VAL A 109 -2.93 5.57 2.85
N SER A 110 -3.98 5.50 3.65
CA SER A 110 -4.03 4.62 4.82
C SER A 110 -4.36 3.20 4.39
N MET A 111 -3.47 2.26 4.64
CA MET A 111 -3.68 0.84 4.31
C MET A 111 -4.69 0.14 5.23
N THR A 112 -5.11 0.81 6.32
CA THR A 112 -6.14 0.29 7.22
C THR A 112 -7.54 0.69 6.79
N SER A 113 -7.69 1.87 6.18
CA SER A 113 -9.00 2.46 5.88
C SER A 113 -9.23 2.76 4.40
N GLY A 114 -8.21 2.66 3.54
CA GLY A 114 -8.30 3.07 2.14
C GLY A 114 -8.43 4.58 1.94
N VAL A 115 -8.45 5.36 3.02
CA VAL A 115 -8.60 6.82 2.96
C VAL A 115 -7.34 7.45 2.38
N ILE A 116 -7.57 8.35 1.43
CA ILE A 116 -6.55 9.16 0.77
C ILE A 116 -6.63 10.57 1.35
N THR A 117 -5.49 11.07 1.81
CA THR A 117 -5.37 12.44 2.35
C THR A 117 -4.31 13.21 1.59
N ALA A 118 -4.46 14.53 1.52
CA ALA A 118 -3.52 15.42 0.85
C ALA A 118 -3.44 16.79 1.53
N LYS A 119 -2.49 17.60 1.06
CA LYS A 119 -2.53 19.05 1.21
C LYS A 119 -3.14 19.65 -0.04
N VAL A 120 -4.17 20.47 0.10
CA VAL A 120 -4.86 21.20 -0.97
C VAL A 120 -4.70 22.70 -0.73
N GLY A 121 -3.94 23.37 -1.58
CA GLY A 121 -3.58 24.77 -1.39
C GLY A 121 -2.88 24.98 -0.04
N GLY A 122 -3.47 25.79 0.83
CA GLY A 122 -3.00 26.02 2.20
C GLY A 122 -3.40 24.95 3.22
N GLN A 123 -4.36 24.08 2.91
CA GLN A 123 -5.01 23.18 3.87
C GLN A 123 -4.34 21.80 3.87
N ALA A 124 -3.82 21.36 5.01
CA ALA A 124 -3.22 20.04 5.16
C ALA A 124 -4.21 19.01 5.73
N GLY A 125 -4.07 17.74 5.34
CA GLY A 125 -4.89 16.65 5.88
C GLY A 125 -6.31 16.61 5.31
N VAL A 126 -6.55 17.26 4.17
CA VAL A 126 -7.82 17.19 3.46
C VAL A 126 -8.02 15.76 2.98
N ARG A 127 -9.19 15.18 3.28
CA ARG A 127 -9.59 13.88 2.75
C ARG A 127 -9.91 14.05 1.28
N VAL A 128 -9.13 13.40 0.41
CA VAL A 128 -9.33 13.43 -1.05
C VAL A 128 -10.41 12.45 -1.46
N GLY A 129 -10.44 11.29 -0.82
CA GLY A 129 -11.35 10.21 -1.14
C GLY A 129 -11.02 8.94 -0.39
N GLU A 130 -11.62 7.84 -0.83
CA GLU A 130 -11.43 6.50 -0.29
C GLU A 130 -11.48 5.46 -1.41
N ILE A 131 -10.66 4.43 -1.28
CA ILE A 131 -10.68 3.26 -2.16
C ILE A 131 -11.97 2.46 -1.90
N ASN A 132 -12.75 2.23 -2.94
CA ASN A 132 -14.09 1.61 -2.82
C ASN A 132 -14.05 0.16 -2.32
N SER A 133 -12.98 -0.58 -2.63
CA SER A 133 -12.76 -1.94 -2.16
C SER A 133 -11.27 -2.16 -1.96
N MET A 134 -10.83 -2.28 -0.72
CA MET A 134 -9.48 -2.77 -0.39
C MET A 134 -9.43 -4.28 -0.18
N ALA A 135 -10.59 -4.96 -0.22
CA ALA A 135 -10.70 -6.35 0.19
C ALA A 135 -10.12 -7.34 -0.85
N ALA A 136 -10.03 -6.94 -2.12
CA ALA A 136 -9.48 -7.79 -3.18
C ALA A 136 -8.10 -7.28 -3.58
N VAL A 137 -7.10 -7.50 -2.73
CA VAL A 137 -5.72 -7.23 -3.11
C VAL A 137 -5.31 -8.28 -4.13
N GLY A 138 -5.40 -7.96 -5.42
CA GLY A 138 -4.86 -8.83 -6.46
C GLY A 138 -3.33 -8.80 -6.39
N ALA A 139 -2.67 -9.95 -6.27
CA ALA A 139 -1.21 -9.99 -6.29
C ALA A 139 -0.70 -10.47 -7.67
N VAL A 140 0.25 -9.74 -8.25
CA VAL A 140 0.90 -10.10 -9.52
C VAL A 140 2.39 -10.19 -9.30
N LYS A 141 2.94 -11.39 -9.47
CA LYS A 141 4.38 -11.62 -9.44
C LYS A 141 4.91 -11.70 -10.86
N ARG A 142 5.95 -10.90 -11.18
CA ARG A 142 6.63 -11.01 -12.48
C ARG A 142 7.64 -12.15 -12.47
N ALA A 143 7.74 -12.87 -13.59
CA ALA A 143 8.72 -13.94 -13.76
C ALA A 143 10.15 -13.41 -13.55
N GLY A 144 10.97 -14.17 -12.83
CA GLY A 144 12.36 -13.80 -12.50
C GLY A 144 12.52 -12.61 -11.56
N SER A 145 11.44 -12.12 -10.94
CA SER A 145 11.48 -11.02 -9.97
C SER A 145 11.26 -11.51 -8.54
N THR A 146 11.97 -10.89 -7.60
CA THR A 146 11.69 -10.98 -6.16
C THR A 146 10.60 -10.01 -5.73
N VAL A 147 10.09 -9.18 -6.65
CA VAL A 147 9.05 -8.19 -6.37
C VAL A 147 7.69 -8.75 -6.76
N ILE A 148 6.73 -8.58 -5.86
CA ILE A 148 5.31 -8.76 -6.12
C ILE A 148 4.62 -7.40 -6.14
N THR A 149 3.74 -7.20 -7.11
CA THR A 149 2.86 -6.03 -7.17
C THR A 149 1.53 -6.38 -6.53
N LEU A 150 1.15 -5.66 -5.50
CA LEU A 150 -0.17 -5.73 -4.87
C LEU A 150 -1.07 -4.65 -5.49
N LYS A 151 -2.19 -5.08 -6.06
CA LYS A 151 -3.23 -4.24 -6.64
C LYS A 151 -4.30 -3.99 -5.59
N LEU A 152 -4.25 -2.82 -4.97
CA LEU A 152 -5.02 -2.48 -3.77
C LEU A 152 -6.33 -1.76 -4.06
N ALA A 153 -6.46 -1.17 -5.26
CA ALA A 153 -7.67 -0.53 -5.72
C ALA A 153 -7.92 -0.92 -7.17
N ASP A 154 -9.01 -1.62 -7.42
CA ASP A 154 -9.50 -1.99 -8.75
C ASP A 154 -10.95 -1.55 -9.01
N GLY A 155 -11.71 -1.28 -7.94
CA GLY A 155 -13.07 -0.72 -7.97
C GLY A 155 -13.15 0.80 -7.98
N GLY A 156 -12.02 1.49 -8.17
CA GLY A 156 -11.93 2.95 -8.21
C GLY A 156 -11.89 3.65 -6.85
N ILE A 157 -11.91 4.99 -6.89
CA ILE A 157 -11.85 5.87 -5.72
C ILE A 157 -13.08 6.77 -5.69
N SER A 158 -13.79 6.80 -4.57
CA SER A 158 -14.83 7.79 -4.32
C SER A 158 -14.19 9.07 -3.79
N LEU A 159 -14.36 10.18 -4.52
CA LEU A 159 -13.83 11.47 -4.09
C LEU A 159 -14.70 12.09 -3.00
N ASP A 160 -14.05 12.74 -2.05
CA ASP A 160 -14.69 13.32 -0.87
C ASP A 160 -15.17 14.76 -1.14
N GLY A 161 -16.36 15.10 -0.63
CA GLY A 161 -16.94 16.43 -0.82
C GLY A 161 -16.08 17.55 -0.25
N ASP A 162 -15.35 17.31 0.85
CA ASP A 162 -14.45 18.29 1.46
C ASP A 162 -13.28 18.63 0.53
N PHE A 163 -12.83 17.66 -0.26
CA PHE A 163 -11.80 17.89 -1.28
C PHE A 163 -12.30 18.78 -2.41
N ALA A 164 -13.48 18.50 -2.97
CA ALA A 164 -14.07 19.37 -3.98
C ALA A 164 -14.33 20.78 -3.42
N ALA A 165 -14.81 20.89 -2.17
CA ALA A 165 -15.02 22.17 -1.51
C ALA A 165 -13.72 22.98 -1.34
N ALA A 166 -12.62 22.32 -0.95
CA ALA A 166 -11.31 22.95 -0.84
C ALA A 166 -10.82 23.49 -2.20
N VAL A 167 -10.94 22.70 -3.27
CA VAL A 167 -10.59 23.15 -4.64
C VAL A 167 -11.51 24.29 -5.10
N ASN A 168 -12.81 24.17 -4.86
CA ASN A 168 -13.81 25.18 -5.22
C ASN A 168 -13.56 26.53 -4.56
N SER A 169 -13.15 26.51 -3.29
CA SER A 169 -12.81 27.74 -2.56
C SER A 169 -11.60 28.46 -3.13
N GLU A 170 -10.63 27.72 -3.67
CA GLU A 170 -9.38 28.29 -4.21
C GLU A 170 -9.53 28.73 -5.68
N LEU A 171 -10.35 28.03 -6.47
CA LEU A 171 -10.50 28.29 -7.91
C LEU A 171 -11.79 29.02 -8.30
N GLY A 172 -12.70 29.27 -7.35
CA GLY A 172 -14.02 29.85 -7.64
C GLY A 172 -14.86 28.96 -8.55
N THR A 173 -14.81 27.64 -8.33
CA THR A 173 -15.53 26.63 -9.12
C THR A 173 -16.69 26.02 -8.34
N SER A 174 -17.49 25.20 -9.03
CA SER A 174 -18.56 24.39 -8.45
C SER A 174 -18.39 22.91 -8.83
N LEU A 175 -17.18 22.39 -8.65
CA LEU A 175 -16.87 20.97 -8.90
C LEU A 175 -17.74 20.11 -8.00
N SER A 176 -18.34 19.09 -8.59
CA SER A 176 -18.97 17.99 -7.87
C SER A 176 -17.99 16.84 -7.73
N THR A 177 -18.18 16.01 -6.71
CA THR A 177 -17.45 14.76 -6.60
C THR A 177 -18.16 13.64 -7.34
N GLY A 178 -17.36 12.77 -7.94
CA GLY A 178 -17.79 11.49 -8.48
C GLY A 178 -16.89 10.36 -8.00
N THR A 179 -17.09 9.20 -8.61
CA THR A 179 -16.19 8.06 -8.47
C THR A 179 -15.22 8.03 -9.64
N ALA A 180 -13.92 8.04 -9.34
CA ALA A 180 -12.88 7.76 -10.32
C ALA A 180 -12.83 6.24 -10.57
N ASN A 181 -13.70 5.74 -11.44
CA ASN A 181 -13.88 4.29 -11.69
C ASN A 181 -12.64 3.60 -12.29
N GLY A 182 -11.75 4.36 -12.94
CA GLY A 182 -10.48 3.85 -13.48
C GLY A 182 -9.31 3.93 -12.51
N ALA A 183 -9.52 4.43 -11.30
CA ALA A 183 -8.40 4.66 -10.39
C ALA A 183 -7.84 3.35 -9.83
N THR A 184 -6.51 3.24 -9.85
CA THR A 184 -5.78 2.08 -9.35
C THR A 184 -4.74 2.47 -8.31
N LEU A 185 -4.45 1.55 -7.38
CA LEU A 185 -3.35 1.69 -6.43
C LEU A 185 -2.51 0.41 -6.45
N ASP A 186 -1.33 0.50 -7.02
CA ASP A 186 -0.40 -0.62 -7.14
C ASP A 186 0.86 -0.37 -6.32
N ILE A 187 1.18 -1.28 -5.40
CA ILE A 187 2.41 -1.21 -4.60
C ILE A 187 3.29 -2.44 -4.82
N ASP A 188 4.58 -2.20 -4.94
CA ASP A 188 5.58 -3.23 -5.09
C ASP A 188 6.19 -3.57 -3.72
N VAL A 189 6.26 -4.87 -3.43
CA VAL A 189 6.83 -5.41 -2.20
C VAL A 189 7.92 -6.42 -2.55
N ASP A 190 9.09 -6.29 -1.92
CA ASP A 190 10.16 -7.26 -2.07
C ASP A 190 9.88 -8.49 -1.19
N LEU A 191 9.90 -9.67 -1.81
CA LEU A 191 9.75 -10.97 -1.16
C LEU A 191 11.04 -11.43 -0.48
N VAL A 192 12.13 -10.69 -0.63
CA VAL A 192 13.44 -10.98 -0.02
C VAL A 192 13.82 -9.88 0.98
N ARG A 193 14.40 -10.31 2.11
CA ARG A 193 15.04 -9.44 3.10
C ARG A 193 16.53 -9.74 3.14
N GLY A 194 17.33 -8.83 2.57
CA GLY A 194 18.77 -9.03 2.41
C GLY A 194 19.04 -10.17 1.42
N HIS A 195 19.41 -11.34 1.93
CA HIS A 195 19.72 -12.53 1.12
C HIS A 195 18.78 -13.72 1.38
N ALA A 196 17.70 -13.52 2.16
CA ALA A 196 16.79 -14.58 2.55
C ALA A 196 15.32 -14.24 2.21
N PRO A 197 14.49 -15.23 1.87
CA PRO A 197 13.05 -15.03 1.69
C PRO A 197 12.39 -14.47 2.96
N ALA A 198 11.46 -13.53 2.79
CA ALA A 198 10.62 -13.01 3.87
C ALA A 198 9.45 -13.98 4.14
N ALA A 199 9.73 -15.08 4.84
CA ALA A 199 8.76 -16.17 5.06
C ALA A 199 7.44 -15.71 5.73
N ASP A 200 7.51 -14.70 6.58
CA ASP A 200 6.34 -14.06 7.20
C ASP A 200 5.46 -13.32 6.18
N LEU A 201 6.08 -12.56 5.27
CA LEU A 201 5.37 -11.86 4.19
C LEU A 201 4.75 -12.85 3.21
N LEU A 202 5.51 -13.88 2.83
CA LEU A 202 5.05 -14.93 1.91
C LEU A 202 3.82 -15.65 2.48
N ALA A 203 3.85 -16.00 3.77
CA ALA A 203 2.71 -16.60 4.44
C ALA A 203 1.48 -15.69 4.47
N VAL A 204 1.64 -14.38 4.69
CA VAL A 204 0.53 -13.40 4.64
C VAL A 204 -0.07 -13.28 3.25
N LEU A 205 0.78 -13.39 2.22
CA LEU A 205 0.35 -13.38 0.82
C LEU A 205 -0.26 -14.70 0.37
N GLY A 206 -0.39 -15.70 1.25
CA GLY A 206 -0.86 -17.04 0.89
C GLY A 206 0.08 -17.78 -0.07
N LEU A 207 1.34 -17.34 -0.18
CA LEU A 207 2.36 -17.98 -1.01
C LEU A 207 2.97 -19.12 -0.21
N ASP A 208 2.64 -20.35 -0.60
CA ASP A 208 3.08 -21.56 0.10
C ASP A 208 4.61 -21.68 0.09
N ALA A 209 5.21 -21.75 1.28
CA ALA A 209 6.64 -21.94 1.45
C ALA A 209 7.09 -23.35 1.02
N ASP A 210 6.16 -24.31 0.97
CA ASP A 210 6.41 -25.70 0.57
C ASP A 210 6.50 -25.87 -0.96
N LEU A 211 6.13 -24.85 -1.74
CA LEU A 211 6.29 -24.79 -3.21
C LEU A 211 7.74 -24.46 -3.65
N GLY A 212 8.73 -24.73 -2.81
CA GLY A 212 10.13 -24.49 -3.14
C GLY A 212 10.41 -22.98 -3.27
N LEU A 213 10.62 -22.30 -2.15
CA LEU A 213 11.02 -20.87 -2.09
C LEU A 213 12.16 -20.49 -3.06
N ALA A 214 13.05 -21.43 -3.39
CA ALA A 214 14.09 -21.26 -4.39
C ALA A 214 13.55 -21.20 -5.83
N GLU A 215 12.54 -22.00 -6.19
CA GLU A 215 11.79 -21.91 -7.46
C GLU A 215 10.89 -20.67 -7.47
N LEU A 216 10.20 -20.34 -6.37
CA LEU A 216 9.34 -19.16 -6.30
C LEU A 216 10.13 -17.85 -6.48
N LEU A 217 11.35 -17.76 -5.99
CA LEU A 217 12.23 -16.60 -6.19
C LEU A 217 13.00 -16.63 -7.53
N ALA A 218 12.95 -17.74 -8.28
CA ALA A 218 13.70 -17.91 -9.53
C ALA A 218 12.89 -18.21 -10.81
N LEU A 219 11.62 -18.69 -10.79
CA LEU A 219 10.83 -18.93 -12.03
C LEU A 219 9.29 -19.02 -11.85
N ASP A 220 8.63 -18.46 -12.88
CA ASP A 220 7.35 -18.78 -13.52
C ASP A 220 6.11 -19.19 -12.68
N VAL A 221 5.33 -18.20 -12.24
CA VAL A 221 3.92 -18.44 -11.91
C VAL A 221 3.07 -17.23 -12.31
N ASN A 222 2.36 -17.32 -13.43
CA ASN A 222 1.18 -16.47 -13.68
C ASN A 222 0.05 -16.95 -12.76
N THR A 223 0.15 -16.66 -11.47
CA THR A 223 -0.93 -16.91 -10.50
C THR A 223 -1.58 -15.58 -10.14
N VAL A 224 -2.88 -15.49 -10.39
CA VAL A 224 -3.75 -14.51 -9.75
C VAL A 224 -4.04 -15.08 -8.36
N VAL A 225 -3.51 -14.43 -7.32
CA VAL A 225 -3.78 -14.83 -5.93
C VAL A 225 -5.03 -14.11 -5.45
N ASP A 226 -6.02 -14.89 -5.03
CA ASP A 226 -7.22 -14.41 -4.35
C ASP A 226 -6.92 -14.25 -2.86
N LEU A 227 -6.95 -13.01 -2.37
CA LEU A 227 -6.73 -12.68 -0.96
C LEU A 227 -8.10 -12.59 -0.26
N GLY A 228 -8.67 -13.76 0.00
CA GLY A 228 -9.98 -13.92 0.66
C GLY A 228 -10.08 -13.34 2.06
#